data_AF-B7PCX4-F1
#
_entry.id   AF-B7PCX4-F1
#
_cell.length_a   1.000
_cell.length_b   1.000
_cell.length_c   1.000
_cell.angle_alpha   90.00
_cell.angle_beta   90.00
_cell.angle_gamma   90.00
#
_symmetry.space_group_name_H-M   'P 1'
#
loop_
_entity.id
_entity.type
_entity.pdbx_description
1 polymer ?
#
loop_
_entity_poly.entity_id
_entity_poly.type
_entity_poly.pdbx_seq_one_letter_code
_entity_poly.pdbx_strand_id
1 'polypeptide(L)'
;GWDDIGYNFMIGGNGMVLEGRGWNHVGAHTVGFNNKSVSLGFVGDYSRQVPNERMIMAAMQLIECGIRLKKISPGYTLHGQTDANCRRCPGEAFHAFMESMPRFG
;
A
#
# COMPACT_ATOMS: atom_id res chain seq x y z
N GLY A 1 -5.76 16.43 -15.19
CA GLY A 1 -5.93 15.90 -13.82
C GLY A 1 -5.68 14.41 -13.84
N TRP A 2 -6.04 13.70 -12.78
CA TRP A 2 -6.13 12.23 -12.82
C TRP A 2 -7.57 11.81 -13.05
N ASP A 3 -7.78 10.65 -13.66
CA ASP A 3 -9.12 10.14 -13.98
C ASP A 3 -9.88 9.68 -12.72
N ASP A 4 -9.16 9.41 -11.62
CA ASP A 4 -9.68 9.06 -10.30
C ASP A 4 -8.57 9.23 -9.23
N ILE A 5 -8.87 9.00 -7.94
CA ILE A 5 -7.89 8.90 -6.84
C ILE A 5 -6.72 7.98 -7.24
N GLY A 6 -5.49 8.37 -6.92
CA GLY A 6 -4.31 7.66 -7.44
C GLY A 6 -4.07 6.27 -6.85
N TYR A 7 -4.67 5.95 -5.70
CA TYR A 7 -4.46 4.70 -4.99
C TYR A 7 -5.51 3.65 -5.37
N ASN A 8 -5.12 2.38 -5.43
CA ASN A 8 -6.06 1.26 -5.56
C ASN A 8 -6.96 1.13 -4.33
N PHE A 9 -6.36 1.19 -3.13
CA PHE A 9 -7.07 1.10 -1.85
C PHE A 9 -6.52 2.11 -0.85
N MET A 10 -7.40 2.57 0.04
CA MET A 10 -7.06 3.42 1.17
C MET A 10 -7.51 2.73 2.48
N ILE A 11 -6.73 2.85 3.54
CA ILE A 11 -7.01 2.24 4.85
C ILE A 11 -7.18 3.36 5.86
N GLY A 12 -8.36 3.43 6.47
CA GLY A 12 -8.68 4.40 7.51
C GLY A 12 -8.20 3.95 8.90
N GLY A 13 -8.07 4.91 9.83
CA GLY A 13 -7.57 4.65 11.19
C GLY A 13 -8.36 3.63 12.01
N ASN A 14 -9.61 3.36 11.63
CA ASN A 14 -10.45 2.31 12.25
C ASN A 14 -10.24 0.91 11.64
N GLY A 15 -9.37 0.76 10.63
CA GLY A 15 -9.15 -0.47 9.87
C GLY A 15 -10.09 -0.63 8.65
N MET A 16 -10.94 0.36 8.35
CA MET A 16 -11.81 0.30 7.18
C MET A 16 -11.00 0.43 5.89
N VAL A 17 -11.16 -0.54 4.99
CA VAL A 17 -10.61 -0.48 3.64
C VAL A 17 -11.61 0.22 2.73
N LEU A 18 -11.19 1.32 2.12
CA LEU A 18 -11.92 2.08 1.12
C LEU A 18 -11.35 1.75 -0.26
N GLU A 19 -12.24 1.40 -1.19
CA GLU A 19 -11.86 1.18 -2.58
C GLU A 19 -11.62 2.53 -3.27
N GLY A 20 -10.43 2.69 -3.87
CA GLY A 20 -10.16 3.73 -4.84
C GLY A 20 -10.32 3.14 -6.25
N ARG A 21 -9.21 2.99 -6.97
CA ARG A 21 -9.23 2.35 -8.30
C ARG A 21 -9.45 0.83 -8.26
N GLY A 22 -9.40 0.22 -7.07
CA GLY A 22 -9.66 -1.19 -6.88
C GLY A 22 -8.64 -2.10 -7.58
N TRP A 23 -9.05 -3.34 -7.83
CA TRP A 23 -8.18 -4.41 -8.33
C TRP A 23 -7.90 -4.38 -9.83
N ASN A 24 -8.79 -3.79 -10.62
CA ASN A 24 -8.82 -3.99 -12.08
C ASN A 24 -8.32 -2.77 -12.87
N HIS A 25 -8.00 -1.67 -12.19
CA HIS A 25 -7.58 -0.43 -12.82
C HIS A 25 -6.17 -0.04 -12.38
N VAL A 26 -5.43 0.54 -13.32
CA VAL A 26 -4.06 1.02 -13.11
C VAL A 26 -4.07 2.23 -12.17
N GLY A 27 -3.19 2.20 -11.17
CA GLY A 27 -2.99 3.29 -10.22
C GLY A 27 -2.36 4.54 -10.84
N ALA A 28 -2.30 5.63 -10.06
CA ALA A 28 -1.47 6.80 -10.34
C ALA A 28 -0.59 7.17 -9.12
N HIS A 29 -0.30 6.19 -8.26
CA HIS A 29 0.39 6.38 -6.98
C HIS A 29 1.92 6.49 -7.12
N THR A 30 2.57 5.71 -7.99
CA THR A 30 4.03 5.59 -8.10
C THR A 30 4.46 5.43 -9.56
N VAL A 31 5.07 6.48 -10.13
CA VAL A 31 5.61 6.46 -11.49
C VAL A 31 6.58 5.28 -11.66
N GLY A 32 6.43 4.53 -12.77
CA GLY A 32 7.21 3.31 -13.04
C GLY A 32 6.70 2.03 -12.36
N PHE A 33 5.73 2.14 -11.44
CA PHE A 33 5.15 1.01 -10.72
C PHE A 33 3.61 0.91 -10.84
N ASN A 34 2.93 1.98 -11.26
CA ASN A 34 1.46 2.04 -11.41
C ASN A 34 0.81 0.83 -12.10
N ASN A 35 1.45 0.23 -13.11
CA ASN A 35 0.90 -0.87 -13.91
C ASN A 35 1.40 -2.26 -13.49
N LYS A 36 2.25 -2.35 -12.46
CA LYS A 36 2.87 -3.60 -12.00
C LYS A 36 2.75 -3.82 -10.49
N SER A 37 2.05 -2.93 -9.79
CA SER A 37 1.76 -3.07 -8.36
C SER A 37 0.33 -2.65 -8.03
N VAL A 38 -0.13 -3.02 -6.83
CA VAL A 38 -1.38 -2.58 -6.23
C VAL A 38 -1.02 -1.74 -5.01
N SER A 39 -1.51 -0.51 -4.92
CA SER A 39 -1.18 0.38 -3.79
C SER A 39 -2.21 0.32 -2.67
N LEU A 40 -1.73 0.21 -1.44
CA LEU A 40 -2.50 0.38 -0.22
C LEU A 40 -2.03 1.67 0.48
N GLY A 41 -2.82 2.73 0.40
CA GLY A 41 -2.56 4.00 1.08
C GLY A 41 -3.09 3.98 2.52
N PHE A 42 -2.30 4.43 3.48
CA PHE A 42 -2.73 4.57 4.87
C PHE A 42 -3.11 6.03 5.14
N VAL A 43 -4.33 6.29 5.62
CA VAL A 43 -4.81 7.65 5.89
C VAL A 43 -4.13 8.18 7.16
N GLY A 44 -3.10 9.01 6.98
CA GLY A 44 -2.37 9.65 8.08
C GLY A 44 -0.98 10.13 7.66
N ASP A 45 -0.19 10.57 8.66
CA ASP A 45 1.24 10.83 8.55
C ASP A 45 1.98 9.88 9.49
N TYR A 46 2.88 9.07 8.93
CA TYR A 46 3.63 8.05 9.64
C TYR A 46 5.14 8.29 9.60
N SER A 47 5.53 9.57 9.51
CA SER A 47 6.93 9.99 9.64
C SER A 47 7.51 9.64 11.01
N ARG A 48 6.71 9.68 12.09
CA ARG A 48 7.20 9.51 13.48
C ARG A 48 6.56 8.35 14.24
N GLN A 49 5.54 7.71 13.68
CA GLN A 49 4.83 6.60 14.31
C GLN A 49 4.34 5.63 13.25
N VAL A 50 4.18 4.36 13.61
CA VAL A 50 3.63 3.32 12.73
C VAL A 50 2.11 3.41 12.72
N PRO A 51 1.42 3.04 11.61
CA PRO A 51 -0.03 2.85 11.62
C PRO A 51 -0.48 1.91 12.74
N ASN A 52 -1.67 2.15 13.28
CA ASN A 52 -2.16 1.30 14.35
C ASN A 52 -2.41 -0.13 13.85
N GLU A 53 -2.47 -1.06 14.80
CA GLU A 53 -2.60 -2.49 14.54
C GLU A 53 -3.79 -2.84 13.63
N ARG A 54 -4.94 -2.15 13.78
CA ARG A 54 -6.12 -2.40 12.94
C ARG A 54 -5.86 -2.09 11.48
N MET A 55 -5.11 -1.03 11.20
CA MET A 55 -4.73 -0.68 9.83
C MET A 55 -3.78 -1.71 9.22
N ILE A 56 -2.78 -2.15 9.99
CA ILE A 56 -1.82 -3.16 9.55
C ILE A 56 -2.53 -4.49 9.28
N MET A 57 -3.39 -4.95 10.19
CA MET A 57 -4.20 -6.15 10.00
C MET A 57 -5.10 -6.06 8.77
N ALA A 58 -5.77 -4.92 8.56
CA ALA A 58 -6.60 -4.70 7.38
C ALA A 58 -5.78 -4.80 6.08
N ALA A 59 -4.55 -4.24 6.06
CA ALA A 59 -3.66 -4.35 4.92
C ALA A 59 -3.24 -5.79 4.63
N MET A 60 -2.88 -6.56 5.67
CA MET A 60 -2.50 -7.97 5.52
C MET A 60 -3.66 -8.81 4.99
N GLN A 61 -4.86 -8.65 5.55
CA GLN A 61 -6.07 -9.35 5.09
C GLN A 61 -6.42 -8.97 3.65
N LEU A 62 -6.22 -7.72 3.26
CA LEU A 62 -6.45 -7.26 1.89
C LEU A 62 -5.44 -7.88 0.92
N ILE A 63 -4.17 -7.99 1.30
CA ILE A 63 -3.12 -8.66 0.51
C ILE A 63 -3.49 -10.15 0.31
N GLU A 64 -3.87 -10.84 1.38
CA GLU A 64 -4.33 -12.25 1.29
C GLU A 64 -5.55 -12.41 0.39
N CYS A 65 -6.51 -11.47 0.48
CA CYS A 65 -7.66 -11.44 -0.42
C CYS A 65 -7.21 -11.27 -1.88
N GLY A 66 -6.30 -10.34 -2.14
CA GLY A 66 -5.71 -10.13 -3.46
C GLY A 66 -5.01 -11.38 -4.00
N ILE A 67 -4.30 -12.14 -3.16
CA ILE A 67 -3.69 -13.41 -3.54
C ILE A 67 -4.75 -14.45 -3.91
N ARG A 68 -5.78 -14.65 -3.06
CA ARG A 68 -6.88 -15.59 -3.35
C ARG A 68 -7.62 -15.25 -4.65
N LEU A 69 -7.80 -13.95 -4.92
CA LEU A 69 -8.43 -13.43 -6.14
C LEU A 69 -7.48 -13.41 -7.36
N LYS A 70 -6.23 -13.88 -7.21
CA LYS A 70 -5.18 -13.85 -8.24
C LYS A 70 -4.88 -12.43 -8.77
N LYS A 71 -5.11 -11.40 -7.95
CA LYS A 71 -4.79 -10.00 -8.23
C LYS A 71 -3.38 -9.62 -7.75
N ILE A 72 -2.88 -10.33 -6.74
CA ILE A 72 -1.51 -10.23 -6.23
C ILE A 72 -0.85 -11.61 -6.41
N SER A 73 0.38 -11.63 -6.91
CA SER A 73 1.16 -12.88 -7.00
C SER A 73 1.47 -13.41 -5.60
N PRO A 74 1.39 -14.73 -5.34
CA PRO A 74 1.91 -15.31 -4.09
C PRO A 74 3.39 -14.99 -3.85
N GLY A 75 4.15 -14.74 -4.93
CA GLY A 75 5.53 -14.30 -4.90
C GLY A 75 5.70 -12.77 -4.93
N TYR A 76 4.73 -11.98 -4.47
CA TYR A 76 4.85 -10.51 -4.44
C TYR A 76 6.02 -10.03 -3.56
N THR A 77 6.46 -8.80 -3.83
CA THR A 77 7.39 -8.06 -2.97
C THR A 77 6.69 -6.85 -2.38
N LEU A 78 7.05 -6.49 -1.16
CA LEU A 78 6.50 -5.36 -0.41
C LEU A 78 7.49 -4.20 -0.47
N HIS A 79 6.99 -3.01 -0.79
CA HIS A 79 7.78 -1.79 -0.92
C HIS A 79 7.03 -0.58 -0.39
N GLY A 80 7.77 0.35 0.21
CA GLY A 80 7.34 1.73 0.39
C GLY A 80 7.52 2.53 -0.89
N GLN A 81 6.82 3.66 -1.03
CA GLN A 81 6.99 4.53 -2.20
C GLN A 81 8.43 5.08 -2.31
N THR A 82 9.12 5.26 -1.17
CA THR A 82 10.53 5.67 -1.07
C THR A 82 11.50 4.67 -1.72
N ASP A 83 11.13 3.40 -1.88
CA ASP A 83 11.99 2.40 -2.53
C ASP A 83 12.02 2.59 -4.05
N ALA A 84 10.99 3.23 -4.60
CA ALA A 84 10.85 3.48 -6.03
C ALA A 84 11.40 4.86 -6.47
N ASN A 85 11.47 5.83 -5.56
CA ASN A 85 11.88 7.20 -5.86
C ASN A 85 12.27 7.97 -4.58
N CYS A 86 12.90 9.13 -4.71
CA CYS A 86 13.35 9.97 -3.59
C CYS A 86 12.21 10.70 -2.83
N ARG A 87 11.03 10.07 -2.65
CA ARG A 87 9.94 10.62 -1.82
C ARG A 87 9.98 10.04 -0.41
N ARG A 88 9.38 10.77 0.53
CA ARG A 88 9.31 10.38 1.95
C ARG A 88 8.18 9.42 2.31
N CYS A 89 7.25 9.16 1.39
CA CYS A 89 6.14 8.23 1.61
C CYS A 89 6.66 6.78 1.66
N PRO A 90 6.22 5.93 2.61
CA PRO A 90 5.03 6.06 3.47
C PRO A 90 5.26 6.77 4.82
N GLY A 91 6.42 7.38 5.03
CA GLY A 91 6.87 7.96 6.29
C GLY A 91 8.01 7.13 6.88
N GLU A 92 9.00 7.78 7.46
CA GLU A 92 10.24 7.16 7.95
C GLU A 92 9.98 6.05 8.97
N ALA A 93 9.19 6.33 10.02
CA ALA A 93 8.86 5.31 11.02
C ALA A 93 8.12 4.10 10.44
N PHE A 94 7.18 4.33 9.52
CA PHE A 94 6.44 3.21 8.91
C PHE A 94 7.28 2.43 7.90
N HIS A 95 8.10 3.10 7.10
CA HIS A 95 9.01 2.43 6.17
C HIS A 95 10.03 1.55 6.91
N ALA A 96 10.65 2.06 7.98
CA ALA A 96 11.54 1.26 8.83
C ALA A 96 10.84 0.04 9.44
N PHE A 97 9.54 0.17 9.80
CA PHE A 97 8.75 -0.99 10.23
C PHE A 97 8.49 -1.97 9.08
N MET A 98 8.23 -1.48 7.87
CA MET A 98 8.02 -2.34 6.69
C MET A 98 9.27 -3.15 6.32
N GLU A 99 10.49 -2.62 6.53
CA GLU A 99 11.74 -3.36 6.31
C GLU A 99 11.84 -4.63 7.16
N SER A 100 11.14 -4.68 8.31
CA SER A 100 11.06 -5.86 9.16
C SER A 100 10.00 -6.88 8.73
N MET A 101 9.11 -6.52 7.79
CA MET A 101 7.99 -7.37 7.37
C MET A 101 8.41 -8.48 6.41
N PRO A 102 7.68 -9.61 6.40
CA PRO A 102 7.86 -10.62 5.37
C PRO A 102 7.67 -10.02 3.97
N ARG A 103 8.46 -10.52 3.01
CA ARG A 103 8.39 -10.14 1.59
C ARG A 103 8.84 -8.70 1.28
N PHE A 104 9.39 -7.95 2.24
CA PHE A 104 10.03 -6.68 1.93
C PHE A 104 11.25 -6.88 1.02
N GLY A 105 11.39 -6.05 -0.01
CA GLY A 105 12.53 -6.04 -0.95
C GLY A 105 12.27 -6.68 -2.31
#